data_AF-B9T8K7-F1
#
_entry.id   AF-B9T8K7-F1
#
_cell.length_a   1.000
_cell.length_b   1.000
_cell.length_c   1.000
_cell.angle_alpha   90.00
_cell.angle_beta   90.00
_cell.angle_gamma   90.00
#
_symmetry.space_group_name_H-M   'P 1'
#
loop_
_entity.id
_entity.type
_entity.pdbx_description
1 polymer ?
#
loop_
_entity_poly.entity_id
_entity_poly.type
_entity_poly.pdbx_seq_one_letter_code
_entity_poly.pdbx_strand_id
1 'polypeptide(L)'
;MNDIVEMDVDSSTVALLNKSEIDQQIATAHKYPRSIKRFRDETLQMVTLNETIAQECIYALPRDGKTIEGPSARFAEVVASAWGNSRAGARVVSDQGEFVTAQGVFHDLERNVAITYEVQRRITDKHGKRYKPDMIGVTANAACSIALRNAILKGVPKGILGGHV
;
A
#
# COMPACT_ATOMS: atom_id res chain seq x y z
N MET A 1 -38.30 20.25 -21.41
CA MET A 1 -37.90 18.83 -21.42
C MET A 1 -36.41 18.87 -21.72
N ASN A 2 -35.55 18.66 -20.71
CA ASN A 2 -34.10 18.68 -20.93
C ASN A 2 -33.69 17.28 -21.38
N ASP A 3 -33.25 17.18 -22.63
CA ASP A 3 -32.60 15.99 -23.15
C ASP A 3 -31.25 15.84 -22.46
N ILE A 4 -31.14 14.85 -21.58
CA ILE A 4 -29.87 14.40 -21.04
C ILE A 4 -29.23 13.59 -22.17
N VAL A 5 -28.20 14.14 -22.79
CA VAL A 5 -27.39 13.43 -23.78
C VAL A 5 -26.62 12.34 -23.03
N GLU A 6 -27.05 11.10 -23.20
CA GLU A 6 -26.36 9.93 -22.68
C GLU A 6 -25.08 9.74 -23.51
N MET A 7 -23.94 10.13 -22.95
CA MET A 7 -22.64 9.87 -23.55
C MET A 7 -22.34 8.37 -23.44
N ASP A 8 -22.59 7.63 -24.51
CA ASP A 8 -22.14 6.24 -24.64
C ASP A 8 -20.62 6.23 -24.85
N VAL A 9 -19.87 5.90 -23.80
CA VAL A 9 -18.41 5.78 -23.87
C VAL A 9 -18.08 4.42 -24.47
N ASP A 10 -17.64 4.41 -25.72
CA ASP A 10 -17.24 3.18 -26.42
C ASP A 10 -16.14 2.44 -25.64
N SER A 11 -16.35 1.15 -25.40
CA SER A 11 -15.40 0.24 -24.75
C SER A 11 -14.01 0.29 -25.40
N SER A 12 -13.95 0.52 -26.72
CA SER A 12 -12.69 0.69 -27.44
C SER A 12 -11.89 1.91 -26.95
N THR A 13 -12.58 3.01 -26.61
CA THR A 13 -11.97 4.26 -26.12
C THR A 13 -11.43 4.06 -24.70
N VAL A 14 -12.17 3.36 -23.82
CA VAL A 14 -11.69 3.04 -22.47
C VAL A 14 -10.44 2.17 -22.51
N ALA A 15 -10.42 1.16 -23.39
CA ALA A 15 -9.26 0.29 -23.57
C ALA A 15 -8.03 1.06 -24.08
N LEU A 16 -8.22 1.99 -25.03
CA LEU A 16 -7.16 2.85 -25.55
C LEU A 16 -6.58 3.78 -24.48
N LEU A 17 -7.42 4.41 -23.66
CA LEU A 17 -6.98 5.29 -22.57
C LEU A 17 -6.16 4.51 -21.53
N ASN A 18 -6.67 3.36 -21.06
CA ASN A 18 -5.95 2.52 -20.10
C ASN A 18 -4.58 2.07 -20.63
N LYS A 19 -4.53 1.66 -21.90
CA LYS A 19 -3.27 1.29 -22.54
C LYS A 19 -2.31 2.48 -22.57
N SER A 20 -2.78 3.64 -23.03
CA SER A 20 -1.95 4.85 -23.12
C SER A 20 -1.39 5.27 -21.76
N GLU A 21 -2.18 5.16 -20.69
CA GLU A 21 -1.72 5.49 -19.34
C GLU A 21 -0.65 4.54 -18.83
N ILE A 22 -0.85 3.23 -19.02
CA ILE A 22 0.12 2.20 -18.61
C ILE A 22 1.42 2.37 -19.40
N ASP A 23 1.33 2.52 -20.73
CA ASP A 23 2.48 2.68 -21.62
C ASP A 23 3.27 3.94 -21.24
N GLN A 24 2.59 5.06 -20.99
CA GLN A 24 3.25 6.31 -20.59
C GLN A 24 3.95 6.19 -19.23
N GLN A 25 3.35 5.49 -18.26
CA GLN A 25 3.94 5.27 -16.94
C GLN A 25 5.20 4.41 -17.01
N ILE A 26 5.14 3.30 -17.75
CA ILE A 26 6.29 2.40 -17.96
C ILE A 26 7.39 3.12 -18.75
N ALA A 27 7.04 3.81 -19.84
CA ALA A 27 8.00 4.57 -20.64
C ALA A 27 8.70 5.66 -19.82
N THR A 28 7.97 6.37 -18.97
CA THR A 28 8.54 7.41 -18.08
C THR A 28 9.50 6.78 -17.07
N ALA A 29 9.15 5.64 -16.47
CA ALA A 29 10.00 4.93 -15.52
C ALA A 29 11.32 4.47 -16.16
N HIS A 30 11.28 3.95 -17.39
CA HIS A 30 12.48 3.56 -18.13
C HIS A 30 13.31 4.76 -18.62
N LYS A 31 12.67 5.90 -18.92
CA LYS A 31 13.38 7.13 -19.32
C LYS A 31 14.14 7.76 -18.15
N TYR A 32 13.63 7.62 -16.94
CA TYR A 32 14.23 8.16 -15.71
C TYR A 32 14.44 7.05 -14.68
N PRO A 33 15.37 6.12 -14.93
CA PRO A 33 15.54 4.95 -14.06
C PRO A 33 16.00 5.37 -12.66
N ARG A 34 15.55 4.62 -11.66
CA ARG A 34 15.91 4.86 -10.26
C ARG A 34 17.39 4.54 -9.99
N SER A 35 17.91 5.12 -8.92
CA SER A 35 19.22 4.77 -8.38
C SER A 35 19.06 4.10 -7.03
N ILE A 36 19.59 2.87 -6.89
CA ILE A 36 19.55 2.14 -5.63
C ILE A 36 20.33 2.87 -4.53
N LYS A 37 21.44 3.55 -4.90
CA LYS A 37 22.19 4.39 -3.96
C LYS A 37 21.31 5.53 -3.45
N ARG A 38 20.69 6.28 -4.38
CA ARG A 38 19.81 7.40 -4.03
C ARG A 38 18.65 6.95 -3.15
N PHE A 39 17.99 5.85 -3.53
CA PHE A 39 16.92 5.24 -2.74
C PHE A 39 17.35 4.99 -1.29
N ARG A 40 18.53 4.36 -1.08
CA ARG A 40 19.04 4.07 0.27
C ARG A 40 19.37 5.35 1.03
N ASP A 41 20.04 6.30 0.38
CA ASP A 41 20.42 7.57 0.99
C ASP A 41 19.18 8.37 1.42
N GLU A 42 18.16 8.47 0.56
CA GLU A 42 16.90 9.18 0.82
C GLU A 42 16.06 8.48 1.88
N THR A 43 15.92 7.16 1.81
CA THR A 43 15.20 6.38 2.82
C THR A 43 15.84 6.58 4.19
N LEU A 44 17.17 6.44 4.29
CA LEU A 44 17.91 6.62 5.54
C LEU A 44 17.68 8.03 6.10
N GLN A 45 17.87 9.07 5.27
CA GLN A 45 17.69 10.46 5.70
C GLN A 45 16.27 10.73 6.24
N MET A 46 15.24 10.19 5.58
CA MET A 46 13.86 10.38 6.02
C MET A 46 13.58 9.65 7.33
N VAL A 47 13.99 8.39 7.47
CA VAL A 47 13.70 7.61 8.68
C VAL A 47 14.55 8.01 9.88
N THR A 48 15.71 8.65 9.67
CA THR A 48 16.58 9.14 10.75
C THR A 48 16.54 10.65 10.91
N LEU A 49 15.51 11.32 10.40
CA LEU A 49 15.41 12.79 10.47
C LEU A 49 15.41 13.31 11.93
N ASN A 50 14.75 12.58 12.82
CA ASN A 50 14.81 12.76 14.27
C ASN A 50 14.38 11.47 14.98
N GLU A 51 14.55 11.43 16.30
CA GLU A 51 14.22 10.27 17.12
C GLU A 51 12.75 9.87 17.04
N THR A 52 11.83 10.86 17.03
CA THR A 52 10.39 10.59 16.94
C THR A 52 10.02 9.88 15.64
N ILE A 53 10.52 10.34 14.50
CA ILE A 53 10.26 9.71 13.19
C ILE A 53 10.88 8.30 13.14
N ALA A 54 12.07 8.13 13.69
CA ALA A 54 12.72 6.83 13.76
C ALA A 54 11.89 5.83 14.59
N GLN A 55 11.36 6.27 15.72
CA GLN A 55 10.46 5.46 16.55
C GLN A 55 9.16 5.10 15.82
N GLU A 56 8.56 6.05 15.09
CA GLU A 56 7.35 5.79 14.29
C GLU A 56 7.58 4.82 13.12
N CYS A 57 8.81 4.65 12.67
CA CYS A 57 9.18 3.67 11.63
C CYS A 57 9.20 2.23 12.13
N ILE A 58 9.15 2.01 13.45
CA ILE A 58 9.12 0.71 14.08
C ILE A 58 7.71 0.45 14.62
N TYR A 59 7.17 -0.72 14.31
CA TYR A 59 5.92 -1.21 14.89
C TYR A 59 6.24 -2.27 15.94
N ALA A 60 5.62 -2.16 17.11
CA ALA A 60 5.70 -3.14 18.18
C ALA A 60 4.29 -3.54 18.65
N LEU A 61 4.00 -4.84 18.70
CA LEU A 61 2.74 -5.39 19.21
C LEU A 61 3.00 -6.50 20.21
N PRO A 62 2.53 -6.37 21.47
CA PRO A 62 2.54 -7.49 22.40
C PRO A 62 1.53 -8.56 21.97
N ARG A 63 2.00 -9.81 21.83
CA ARG A 63 1.22 -10.98 21.46
C ARG A 63 1.75 -12.20 22.23
N ASP A 64 0.87 -12.87 22.98
CA ASP A 64 1.19 -14.10 23.71
C ASP A 64 2.45 -14.01 24.59
N GLY A 65 2.63 -12.88 25.27
CA GLY A 65 3.77 -12.62 26.16
C GLY A 65 5.08 -12.24 25.46
N LYS A 66 5.08 -12.09 24.13
CA LYS A 66 6.23 -11.60 23.34
C LYS A 66 5.88 -10.31 22.61
N THR A 67 6.86 -9.43 22.45
CA THR A 67 6.73 -8.28 21.56
C THR A 67 7.09 -8.70 20.14
N ILE A 68 6.13 -8.58 19.22
CA ILE A 68 6.40 -8.71 17.79
C ILE A 68 6.81 -7.34 17.28
N GLU A 69 8.04 -7.22 16.81
CA GLU A 69 8.58 -6.00 16.24
C GLU A 69 8.77 -6.14 14.74
N GLY A 70 8.72 -5.02 14.03
CA GLY A 70 8.99 -4.98 12.60
C GLY A 70 8.77 -3.60 12.00
N PRO A 71 8.94 -3.48 10.68
CA PRO A 71 8.73 -2.22 9.98
C PRO A 71 7.27 -1.77 10.09
N SER A 72 7.07 -0.47 10.35
CA SER A 72 5.75 0.13 10.47
C SER A 72 5.15 0.50 9.10
N ALA A 73 3.87 0.92 9.09
CA ALA A 73 3.26 1.49 7.89
C ALA A 73 3.93 2.80 7.45
N ARG A 74 4.38 3.64 8.41
CA ARG A 74 5.13 4.86 8.13
C ARG A 74 6.45 4.55 7.42
N PHE A 75 7.18 3.54 7.89
CA PHE A 75 8.40 3.08 7.22
C PHE A 75 8.12 2.63 5.78
N ALA A 76 7.06 1.85 5.56
CA ALA A 76 6.69 1.43 4.21
C ALA A 76 6.32 2.61 3.29
N GLU A 77 5.63 3.63 3.80
CA GLU A 77 5.33 4.85 3.04
C GLU A 77 6.61 5.60 2.62
N VAL A 78 7.58 5.73 3.53
CA VAL A 78 8.90 6.31 3.23
C VAL A 78 9.60 5.49 2.15
N VAL A 79 9.59 4.16 2.28
CA VAL A 79 10.18 3.25 1.28
C VAL A 79 9.53 3.43 -0.09
N ALA A 80 8.21 3.47 -0.19
CA ALA A 80 7.51 3.67 -1.46
C ALA A 80 7.83 5.04 -2.08
N SER A 81 7.90 6.09 -1.25
CA SER A 81 8.26 7.44 -1.68
C SER A 81 9.68 7.50 -2.26
N ALA A 82 10.66 6.98 -1.54
CA ALA A 82 12.07 6.99 -1.95
C ALA A 82 12.39 6.01 -3.09
N TRP A 83 11.62 4.93 -3.24
CA TRP A 83 11.87 3.91 -4.28
C TRP A 83 11.76 4.50 -5.69
N GLY A 84 10.84 5.45 -5.87
CA GLY A 84 10.54 6.06 -7.17
C GLY A 84 9.96 5.05 -8.17
N ASN A 85 9.48 5.54 -9.31
CA ASN A 85 8.97 4.72 -10.41
C ASN A 85 8.02 3.59 -9.94
N SER A 86 7.12 3.90 -9.01
CA SER A 86 6.18 2.93 -8.45
C SER A 86 4.82 3.56 -8.15
N ARG A 87 3.82 2.70 -8.00
CA ARG A 87 2.48 3.03 -7.53
C ARG A 87 2.18 2.17 -6.31
N ALA A 88 1.51 2.74 -5.33
CA ALA A 88 1.05 1.99 -4.17
C ALA A 88 -0.32 2.49 -3.74
N GLY A 89 -1.17 1.58 -3.28
CA GLY A 89 -2.52 1.93 -2.84
C GLY A 89 -3.19 0.78 -2.09
N ALA A 90 -4.21 1.09 -1.31
CA ALA A 90 -5.02 0.11 -0.63
C ALA A 90 -6.49 0.47 -0.70
N ARG A 91 -7.34 -0.56 -0.73
CA ARG A 91 -8.79 -0.42 -0.70
C ARG A 91 -9.43 -1.56 0.07
N VAL A 92 -10.61 -1.31 0.62
CA VAL A 92 -11.49 -2.36 1.11
C VAL A 92 -12.07 -3.08 -0.10
N VAL A 93 -12.00 -4.41 -0.10
CA VAL A 93 -12.57 -5.25 -1.17
C VAL A 93 -13.80 -6.02 -0.71
N SER A 94 -13.99 -6.17 0.61
CA SER A 94 -15.20 -6.75 1.20
C SER A 94 -15.32 -6.33 2.67
N ASP A 95 -16.54 -6.14 3.15
CA ASP A 95 -16.89 -5.95 4.57
C ASP A 95 -17.93 -6.98 5.05
N GLN A 96 -18.10 -8.07 4.31
CA GLN A 96 -19.19 -9.02 4.51
C GLN A 96 -18.96 -9.97 5.70
N GLY A 97 -20.06 -10.32 6.39
CA GLY A 97 -20.04 -11.26 7.50
C GLY A 97 -19.32 -10.70 8.74
N GLU A 98 -18.37 -11.47 9.27
CA GLU A 98 -17.63 -11.15 10.51
C GLU A 98 -16.30 -10.44 10.25
N PHE A 99 -15.94 -10.19 8.99
CA PHE A 99 -14.62 -9.68 8.61
C PHE A 99 -14.71 -8.51 7.64
N VAL A 100 -13.71 -7.64 7.73
CA VAL A 100 -13.36 -6.72 6.64
C VAL A 100 -12.08 -7.21 5.97
N THR A 101 -12.10 -7.27 4.66
CA THR A 101 -10.97 -7.62 3.80
C THR A 101 -10.49 -6.38 3.08
N ALA A 102 -9.22 -6.04 3.29
CA ALA A 102 -8.54 -4.98 2.55
C ALA A 102 -7.45 -5.57 1.67
N GLN A 103 -7.27 -4.95 0.50
CA GLN A 103 -6.24 -5.30 -0.47
C GLN A 103 -5.29 -4.12 -0.63
N GLY A 104 -4.01 -4.36 -0.40
CA GLY A 104 -2.92 -3.46 -0.71
C GLY A 104 -2.25 -3.88 -2.01
N VAL A 105 -1.82 -2.92 -2.81
CA VAL A 105 -1.13 -3.10 -4.08
C VAL A 105 0.12 -2.24 -4.08
N PHE A 106 1.22 -2.81 -4.57
CA PHE A 106 2.44 -2.10 -4.92
C PHE A 106 2.85 -2.53 -6.33
N HIS A 107 3.01 -1.58 -7.24
CA HIS A 107 3.42 -1.81 -8.62
C HIS A 107 4.70 -1.06 -8.89
N ASP A 108 5.76 -1.80 -9.13
CA ASP A 108 7.03 -1.32 -9.64
C ASP A 108 6.93 -1.11 -11.16
N LEU A 109 6.95 0.14 -11.61
CA LEU A 109 6.77 0.49 -13.02
C LEU A 109 8.04 0.25 -13.86
N GLU A 110 9.22 0.32 -13.24
CA GLU A 110 10.50 0.16 -13.93
C GLU A 110 10.86 -1.32 -14.13
N ARG A 111 10.52 -2.17 -13.15
CA ARG A 111 10.68 -3.63 -13.23
C ARG A 111 9.44 -4.35 -13.74
N ASN A 112 8.33 -3.62 -13.85
CA ASN A 112 7.00 -4.14 -14.17
C ASN A 112 6.59 -5.31 -13.28
N VAL A 113 6.78 -5.17 -11.96
CA VAL A 113 6.40 -6.17 -10.96
C VAL A 113 5.27 -5.62 -10.11
N ALA A 114 4.17 -6.36 -10.00
CA ALA A 114 3.04 -5.99 -9.15
C ALA A 114 2.88 -6.99 -8.00
N ILE A 115 2.83 -6.48 -6.77
CA ILE A 115 2.53 -7.24 -5.57
C ILE A 115 1.16 -6.82 -5.07
N THR A 116 0.31 -7.81 -4.84
CA THR A 116 -0.96 -7.64 -4.15
C THR A 116 -0.92 -8.41 -2.84
N TYR A 117 -1.46 -7.82 -1.78
CA TYR A 117 -1.51 -8.44 -0.45
C TYR A 117 -2.88 -8.19 0.18
N GLU A 118 -3.53 -9.24 0.64
CA GLU A 118 -4.83 -9.14 1.31
C GLU A 118 -4.70 -9.35 2.81
N VAL A 119 -5.45 -8.57 3.57
CA VAL A 119 -5.53 -8.64 5.02
C VAL A 119 -6.98 -8.70 5.43
N GLN A 120 -7.30 -9.67 6.29
CA GLN A 120 -8.61 -9.78 6.91
C GLN A 120 -8.54 -9.37 8.38
N ARG A 121 -9.52 -8.58 8.82
CA ARG A 121 -9.67 -8.14 10.21
C ARG A 121 -11.08 -8.43 10.67
N ARG A 122 -11.20 -9.03 11.86
CA ARG A 122 -12.49 -9.31 12.49
C ARG A 122 -13.19 -7.99 12.84
N ILE A 123 -14.47 -7.90 12.52
CA ILE A 123 -15.36 -6.76 12.83
C ILE A 123 -16.50 -7.17 13.77
N THR A 124 -16.26 -8.18 14.61
CA THR A 124 -17.16 -8.64 15.67
C THR A 124 -16.51 -8.50 17.03
N ASP A 125 -17.32 -8.26 18.05
CA ASP A 125 -16.87 -8.26 19.43
C ASP A 125 -16.67 -9.70 19.97
N LYS A 126 -16.28 -9.81 21.24
CA LYS A 126 -16.07 -11.08 21.94
C LYS A 126 -17.34 -11.94 22.07
N HIS A 127 -18.52 -11.36 21.85
CA HIS A 127 -19.81 -12.04 21.88
C HIS A 127 -20.33 -12.37 20.46
N GLY A 128 -19.53 -12.13 19.42
CA GLY A 128 -19.92 -12.35 18.02
C GLY A 128 -20.81 -11.25 17.44
N LYS A 129 -21.06 -10.15 18.16
CA LYS A 129 -21.87 -9.04 17.65
C LYS A 129 -21.03 -8.18 16.71
N ARG A 130 -21.55 -7.92 15.52
CA ARG A 130 -20.91 -7.03 14.53
C ARG A 130 -20.76 -5.61 15.08
N TYR A 131 -19.62 -4.98 14.79
CA TYR A 131 -19.32 -3.61 15.17
C TYR A 131 -20.28 -2.60 14.53
N LYS A 132 -20.35 -1.40 15.15
CA LYS A 132 -21.05 -0.25 14.59
C LYS A 132 -20.32 0.27 13.32
N PRO A 133 -21.01 0.97 12.41
CA PRO A 133 -20.42 1.43 11.13
C PRO A 133 -19.12 2.24 11.28
N ASP A 134 -19.03 3.11 12.28
CA ASP A 134 -17.84 3.89 12.61
C ASP A 134 -16.65 2.99 12.97
N MET A 135 -16.88 2.00 13.83
CA MET A 135 -15.87 1.02 14.24
C MET A 135 -15.46 0.08 13.09
N ILE A 136 -16.39 -0.26 12.19
CA ILE A 136 -16.07 -0.98 10.95
C ILE A 136 -15.13 -0.12 10.09
N GLY A 137 -15.44 1.17 9.91
CA GLY A 137 -14.59 2.11 9.16
C GLY A 137 -13.18 2.22 9.72
N VAL A 138 -13.03 2.36 11.04
CA VAL A 138 -11.71 2.37 11.71
C VAL A 138 -10.96 1.05 11.49
N THR A 139 -11.66 -0.09 11.62
CA THR A 139 -11.05 -1.41 11.43
C THR A 139 -10.62 -1.62 9.97
N ALA A 140 -11.41 -1.13 9.02
CA ALA A 140 -11.14 -1.16 7.60
C ALA A 140 -9.90 -0.33 7.24
N ASN A 141 -9.79 0.90 7.77
CA ASN A 141 -8.62 1.75 7.57
C ASN A 141 -7.34 1.10 8.14
N ALA A 142 -7.44 0.46 9.31
CA ALA A 142 -6.33 -0.31 9.85
C ALA A 142 -5.96 -1.50 8.95
N ALA A 143 -6.95 -2.22 8.40
CA ALA A 143 -6.71 -3.31 7.45
C ALA A 143 -5.98 -2.82 6.18
N CYS A 144 -6.43 -1.69 5.61
CA CYS A 144 -5.80 -1.05 4.46
C CYS A 144 -4.34 -0.67 4.74
N SER A 145 -4.07 -0.07 5.90
CA SER A 145 -2.70 0.32 6.29
C SER A 145 -1.76 -0.90 6.37
N ILE A 146 -2.23 -1.99 6.98
CA ILE A 146 -1.45 -3.24 7.09
C ILE A 146 -1.24 -3.86 5.70
N ALA A 147 -2.29 -3.92 4.87
CA ALA A 147 -2.22 -4.50 3.54
C ALA A 147 -1.26 -3.74 2.63
N LEU A 148 -1.33 -2.40 2.62
CA LEU A 148 -0.43 -1.54 1.87
C LEU A 148 1.02 -1.71 2.32
N ARG A 149 1.27 -1.68 3.64
CA ARG A 149 2.60 -1.91 4.22
C ARG A 149 3.19 -3.24 3.74
N ASN A 150 2.41 -4.32 3.83
CA ASN A 150 2.88 -5.64 3.44
C ASN A 150 3.15 -5.73 1.94
N ALA A 151 2.33 -5.09 1.09
CA ALA A 151 2.53 -5.07 -0.36
C ALA A 151 3.83 -4.33 -0.73
N ILE A 152 4.07 -3.14 -0.16
CA ILE A 152 5.29 -2.35 -0.41
C ILE A 152 6.54 -3.12 0.02
N LEU A 153 6.57 -3.59 1.27
CA LEU A 153 7.77 -4.25 1.83
C LEU A 153 8.05 -5.61 1.20
N LYS A 154 7.07 -6.22 0.54
CA LYS A 154 7.25 -7.44 -0.26
C LYS A 154 7.66 -7.12 -1.70
N GLY A 155 7.28 -5.95 -2.22
CA GLY A 155 7.66 -5.49 -3.56
C GLY A 155 9.07 -4.90 -3.63
N VAL A 156 9.56 -4.29 -2.55
CA VAL A 156 10.94 -3.78 -2.47
C VAL A 156 11.88 -4.85 -1.91
N PRO A 157 12.95 -5.25 -2.63
CA PRO A 157 13.84 -6.32 -2.17
C PRO A 157 14.51 -6.05 -0.83
N LYS A 158 14.34 -6.98 0.13
CA LYS A 158 14.89 -6.87 1.50
C LYS A 158 16.41 -6.62 1.55
N GLY A 159 17.18 -7.23 0.65
CA GLY A 159 18.64 -7.05 0.61
C GLY A 159 19.08 -5.60 0.35
N ILE A 160 18.19 -4.77 -0.20
CA ILE A 160 18.44 -3.36 -0.50
C ILE A 160 18.05 -2.45 0.67
N LEU A 161 17.01 -2.84 1.42
CA LEU A 161 16.48 -2.11 2.59
C LEU A 161 17.40 -2.15 3.82
N GLY A 162 18.43 -3.01 3.81
CA GLY A 162 19.27 -3.29 4.97
C GLY A 162 18.94 -4.68 5.51
N GLY A 163 19.92 -5.58 5.47
CA GLY A 163 19.75 -6.96 5.93
C GLY A 163 19.44 -7.02 7.42
N HIS A 164 18.41 -7.81 7.75
CA HIS A 164 17.92 -8.20 9.08
C HIS A 164 16.85 -7.26 9.65
N VAL A 165 15.64 -7.42 9.10
CA VAL A 165 14.36 -7.26 9.80
C VAL A 165 13.69 -8.62 9.88
#